data_AF-A0A954U7P2-F1
#
_entry.id   AF-A0A954U7P2-F1
#
_cell.length_a   1.000
_cell.length_b   1.000
_cell.length_c   1.000
_cell.angle_alpha   90.00
_cell.angle_beta   90.00
_cell.angle_gamma   90.00
#
_symmetry.space_group_name_H-M   'P 1'
#
loop_
_entity.id
_entity.type
_entity.pdbx_description
1 polymer ?
#
loop_
_entity_poly.entity_id
_entity_poly.type
_entity_poly.pdbx_seq_one_letter_code
_entity_poly.pdbx_strand_id
1 'polypeptide(L)'
;MGRWDGETLVADLTREAAYESLASDVATVDNVGLVKPLANGTTTVRAHLDGQTFDVAVQVTSVDSQPPSFDHDVIPILARTGCSTGACHASQYGKGDFKLSLLGFAPEQDHAPIVRERSQRRVSAVDPSASLILTKPTLEVAHGGGRRFARDSYEYNLLLEWIRSGMPGPQKDAAKVVDLLVEPPTRVYRSGETQQLRVTAVFSDGRRQDVTQRAIYDSMSEAVVSVTPSGLMKAEDSGQAPVMVRYLGQAKISLVVVPFTGTDPAELASFTPNNFIDELALKKWRQLGLSPAPLCSDETFVRRVFLDALGTLPPPQRVEQFLASTETDKRDQLIDEVLGLTGDPNRDVWVNEWSAYWALKWGDLIRNNRNDLGDGGMWSMYNWTRAA
;
A
#
# COMPACT_ATOMS: atom_id res chain seq x y z
N MET A 1 15.35 -13.57 -7.74
CA MET A 1 16.74 -13.32 -8.19
C MET A 1 17.00 -11.82 -8.13
N GLY A 2 18.22 -11.38 -7.86
CA GLY A 2 18.49 -9.94 -7.81
C GLY A 2 19.96 -9.59 -7.69
N ARG A 3 20.28 -8.34 -8.02
CA ARG A 3 21.58 -7.73 -7.71
C ARG A 3 21.49 -7.13 -6.31
N TRP A 4 22.51 -7.39 -5.49
CA TRP A 4 22.55 -6.95 -4.10
C TRP A 4 23.81 -6.11 -3.84
N ASP A 5 23.66 -5.09 -3.00
CA ASP A 5 24.74 -4.33 -2.40
C ASP A 5 24.65 -4.51 -0.87
N GLY A 6 25.53 -5.36 -0.32
CA GLY A 6 25.36 -5.92 1.02
C GLY A 6 24.02 -6.65 1.16
N GLU A 7 23.20 -6.23 2.13
CA GLU A 7 21.85 -6.77 2.36
C GLU A 7 20.75 -6.04 1.57
N THR A 8 21.11 -5.04 0.75
CA THR A 8 20.13 -4.22 0.01
C THR A 8 19.96 -4.73 -1.42
N LEU A 9 18.72 -5.03 -1.81
CA LEU A 9 18.37 -5.35 -3.19
C LEU A 9 18.46 -4.08 -4.06
N VAL A 10 19.35 -4.08 -5.04
CA VAL A 10 19.61 -2.95 -5.94
C VAL A 10 19.10 -3.16 -7.37
N ALA A 11 18.67 -4.37 -7.73
CA ALA A 11 17.91 -4.65 -8.96
C ALA A 11 17.19 -6.00 -8.86
N ASP A 12 15.95 -6.09 -9.34
CA ASP A 12 15.25 -7.37 -9.52
C ASP A 12 15.59 -7.96 -10.88
N LEU A 13 16.23 -9.13 -10.89
CA LEU A 13 16.66 -9.84 -12.09
C LEU A 13 15.82 -11.09 -12.36
N THR A 14 14.71 -11.26 -11.63
CA THR A 14 13.87 -12.46 -11.69
C THR A 14 13.30 -12.68 -13.09
N ARG A 15 12.98 -11.62 -13.82
CA ARG A 15 12.45 -11.71 -15.19
C ARG A 15 13.52 -11.71 -16.29
N GLU A 16 14.79 -11.54 -15.92
CA GLU A 16 15.93 -11.62 -16.85
C GLU A 16 16.54 -13.03 -16.89
N ALA A 17 16.26 -13.85 -15.86
CA ALA A 17 16.77 -15.21 -15.77
C ALA A 17 15.97 -16.19 -16.64
N ALA A 18 16.66 -17.21 -17.16
CA ALA A 18 16.03 -18.37 -17.76
C ALA A 18 15.83 -19.47 -16.70
N TYR A 19 14.66 -20.12 -16.69
CA TYR A 19 14.31 -21.12 -15.68
C TYR A 19 14.10 -22.49 -16.30
N GLU A 20 14.47 -23.53 -15.54
CA GLU A 20 14.11 -24.91 -15.81
C GLU A 20 13.79 -25.64 -14.50
N SER A 21 12.91 -26.64 -14.56
CA SER A 21 12.70 -27.59 -13.46
C SER A 21 13.37 -28.91 -13.82
N LEU A 22 14.21 -29.43 -12.95
CA LEU A 22 14.95 -30.67 -13.21
C LEU A 22 14.06 -31.92 -13.16
N ALA A 23 12.88 -31.82 -12.53
CA ALA A 23 11.81 -32.80 -12.58
C ALA A 23 10.47 -32.09 -12.83
N SER A 24 10.15 -31.90 -14.12
CA SER A 24 8.99 -31.13 -14.58
C SER A 24 7.65 -31.82 -14.34
N ASP A 25 7.66 -33.11 -14.01
CA ASP A 25 6.51 -33.90 -13.56
C ASP A 25 6.14 -33.62 -12.09
N VAL A 26 7.09 -33.19 -11.27
CA VAL A 26 6.87 -32.78 -9.87
C VAL A 26 6.39 -31.32 -9.79
N ALA A 27 7.10 -30.40 -10.44
CA ALA A 27 6.70 -28.99 -10.54
C ALA A 27 7.24 -28.36 -11.82
N THR A 28 6.48 -27.45 -12.40
CA THR A 28 6.94 -26.62 -13.52
C THR A 28 7.33 -25.23 -13.05
N VAL A 29 8.16 -24.55 -13.83
CA VAL A 29 8.51 -23.14 -13.65
C VAL A 29 8.33 -22.44 -14.99
N ASP A 30 7.69 -21.28 -14.99
CA ASP A 30 7.52 -20.49 -16.21
C ASP A 30 8.68 -19.50 -16.44
N ASN A 31 8.60 -18.74 -17.52
CA ASN A 31 9.62 -17.76 -17.90
C ASN A 31 9.68 -16.51 -16.99
N VAL A 32 8.76 -16.37 -16.03
CA VAL A 32 8.79 -15.30 -15.03
C VAL A 32 9.16 -15.83 -13.64
N GLY A 33 9.56 -17.10 -13.55
CA GLY A 33 9.98 -17.75 -12.31
C GLY A 33 8.83 -18.22 -11.42
N LEU A 34 7.59 -18.27 -11.93
CA LEU A 34 6.45 -18.78 -11.18
C LEU A 34 6.48 -20.30 -11.17
N VAL A 35 6.56 -20.89 -9.98
CA VAL A 35 6.57 -22.34 -9.79
C VAL A 35 5.14 -22.85 -9.60
N LYS A 36 4.75 -23.87 -10.38
CA LYS A 36 3.46 -24.54 -10.27
C LYS A 36 3.66 -26.00 -9.83
N PRO A 37 3.07 -26.43 -8.70
CA PRO A 37 3.14 -27.82 -8.27
C PRO A 37 2.28 -28.72 -9.19
N LEU A 38 2.75 -29.93 -9.47
CA LEU A 38 2.03 -30.94 -10.28
C LEU A 38 1.87 -32.28 -9.56
N ALA A 39 2.89 -32.74 -8.84
CA ALA A 39 2.84 -34.00 -8.08
C ALA A 39 3.68 -33.92 -6.81
N ASN A 40 3.33 -34.71 -5.79
CA ASN A 40 4.13 -34.82 -4.57
C ASN A 40 5.54 -35.33 -4.89
N GLY A 41 6.56 -34.70 -4.34
CA GLY A 41 7.95 -35.07 -4.60
C GLY A 41 8.92 -33.93 -4.32
N THR A 42 10.15 -34.11 -4.77
CA THR A 42 11.20 -33.08 -4.72
C THR A 42 11.73 -32.82 -6.12
N THR A 43 12.01 -31.57 -6.41
CA THR A 43 12.68 -31.13 -7.64
C THR A 43 13.64 -30.00 -7.32
N THR A 44 14.43 -29.60 -8.30
CA THR A 44 15.22 -28.37 -8.24
C THR A 44 14.73 -27.45 -9.34
N VAL A 45 14.39 -26.22 -8.98
CA VAL A 45 14.22 -25.14 -9.95
C VAL A 45 15.56 -24.48 -10.13
N ARG A 46 16.05 -24.51 -11.35
CA ARG A 46 17.34 -23.95 -11.75
C ARG A 46 17.12 -22.67 -12.53
N ALA A 47 17.78 -21.60 -12.11
CA ALA A 47 17.79 -20.33 -12.79
C ALA A 47 19.18 -20.06 -13.41
N HIS A 48 19.20 -19.58 -14.64
CA HIS A 48 20.40 -19.20 -15.38
C HIS A 48 20.39 -17.71 -15.66
N LEU A 49 21.46 -17.02 -15.30
CA LEU A 49 21.62 -15.58 -15.54
C LEU A 49 23.10 -15.24 -15.68
N ASP A 50 23.47 -14.51 -16.75
CA ASP A 50 24.84 -14.05 -17.02
C ASP A 50 25.90 -15.18 -16.93
N GLY A 51 25.56 -16.37 -17.42
CA GLY A 51 26.44 -17.56 -17.38
C GLY A 51 26.60 -18.21 -16.00
N GLN A 52 25.88 -17.71 -14.99
CA GLN A 52 25.79 -18.30 -13.66
C GLN A 52 24.51 -19.13 -13.50
N THR A 53 24.58 -20.13 -12.63
CA THR A 53 23.47 -21.03 -12.34
C THR A 53 23.14 -21.00 -10.85
N PHE A 54 21.85 -20.91 -10.54
CA PHE A 54 21.31 -20.87 -9.18
C PHE A 54 20.28 -21.97 -9.01
N ASP A 55 20.50 -22.86 -8.04
CA ASP A 55 19.62 -23.99 -7.76
C ASP A 55 18.81 -23.75 -6.50
N VAL A 56 17.48 -23.90 -6.61
CA VAL A 56 16.53 -23.82 -5.50
C VAL A 56 15.83 -25.16 -5.36
N ALA A 57 16.03 -25.81 -4.22
CA ALA A 57 15.31 -27.03 -3.90
C ALA A 57 13.82 -26.73 -3.70
N VAL A 58 12.96 -27.49 -4.36
CA VAL A 58 11.50 -27.40 -4.27
C VAL A 58 10.97 -28.72 -3.75
N GLN A 59 10.20 -28.66 -2.68
CA GLN A 59 9.45 -29.79 -2.17
C GLN A 59 7.96 -29.53 -2.39
N VAL A 60 7.31 -30.48 -3.04
CA VAL A 60 5.87 -30.47 -3.28
C VAL A 60 5.22 -31.52 -2.39
N THR A 61 4.25 -31.09 -1.59
CA THR A 61 3.48 -31.97 -0.70
C THR A 61 2.01 -31.66 -0.84
N SER A 62 1.16 -32.67 -0.59
CA SER A 62 -0.28 -32.50 -0.45
C SER A 62 -1.05 -32.02 -1.67
N VAL A 63 -0.52 -32.17 -2.90
CA VAL A 63 -1.18 -31.71 -4.15
C VAL A 63 -2.60 -32.26 -4.31
N ASP A 64 -2.79 -33.53 -4.01
CA ASP A 64 -4.10 -34.20 -4.16
C ASP A 64 -5.00 -34.10 -2.92
N SER A 65 -4.52 -33.47 -1.84
CA SER A 65 -5.12 -33.66 -0.51
C SER A 65 -5.80 -32.42 0.07
N GLN A 66 -5.66 -31.24 -0.55
CA GLN A 66 -6.28 -30.02 -0.06
C GLN A 66 -6.99 -29.25 -1.19
N PRO A 67 -8.34 -29.29 -1.22
CA PRO A 67 -9.07 -28.45 -2.16
C PRO A 67 -8.85 -26.97 -1.82
N PRO A 68 -9.00 -26.05 -2.80
CA PRO A 68 -8.91 -24.62 -2.53
C PRO A 68 -9.82 -24.21 -1.37
N SER A 69 -9.27 -23.44 -0.42
CA SER A 69 -10.01 -22.96 0.73
C SER A 69 -10.99 -21.87 0.32
N PHE A 70 -12.23 -21.95 0.80
CA PHE A 70 -13.18 -20.87 0.57
C PHE A 70 -12.70 -19.57 1.22
N ASP A 71 -12.25 -19.65 2.48
CA ASP A 71 -11.77 -18.52 3.26
C ASP A 71 -10.47 -17.92 2.71
N HIS A 72 -9.51 -18.75 2.32
CA HIS A 72 -8.15 -18.30 1.99
C HIS A 72 -7.83 -18.23 0.50
N ASP A 73 -8.62 -18.85 -0.36
CA ASP A 73 -8.35 -18.89 -1.79
C ASP A 73 -9.47 -18.25 -2.60
N VAL A 74 -10.71 -18.71 -2.42
CA VAL A 74 -11.87 -18.25 -3.22
C VAL A 74 -12.25 -16.81 -2.91
N ILE A 75 -12.45 -16.48 -1.64
CA ILE A 75 -12.85 -15.13 -1.22
C ILE A 75 -11.82 -14.06 -1.67
N PRO A 76 -10.50 -14.26 -1.46
CA PRO A 76 -9.49 -13.33 -1.98
C PRO A 76 -9.54 -13.16 -3.49
N ILE A 77 -9.76 -14.23 -4.25
CA ILE A 77 -9.88 -14.14 -5.71
C ILE A 77 -11.09 -13.30 -6.10
N LEU A 78 -12.26 -13.53 -5.50
CA LEU A 78 -13.46 -12.74 -5.78
C LEU A 78 -13.29 -11.26 -5.42
N ALA A 79 -12.57 -10.95 -4.34
CA ALA A 79 -12.24 -9.59 -3.95
C ALA A 79 -11.27 -8.93 -4.95
N ARG A 80 -10.17 -9.62 -5.27
CA ARG A 80 -9.14 -9.15 -6.21
C ARG A 80 -9.72 -8.90 -7.62
N THR A 81 -10.63 -9.75 -8.07
CA THR A 81 -11.27 -9.60 -9.40
C THR A 81 -12.43 -8.60 -9.38
N GLY A 82 -12.64 -7.90 -8.27
CA GLY A 82 -13.61 -6.82 -8.14
C GLY A 82 -15.07 -7.27 -7.95
N CYS A 83 -15.33 -8.57 -7.81
CA CYS A 83 -16.68 -9.13 -7.70
C CYS A 83 -17.39 -8.66 -6.41
N SER A 84 -16.67 -8.64 -5.29
CA SER A 84 -17.16 -8.22 -3.97
C SER A 84 -16.88 -6.75 -3.64
N THR A 85 -16.82 -5.88 -4.66
CA THR A 85 -16.71 -4.42 -4.45
C THR A 85 -18.08 -3.76 -4.31
N GLY A 86 -18.13 -2.58 -3.68
CA GLY A 86 -19.37 -1.80 -3.49
C GLY A 86 -20.05 -1.37 -4.80
N ALA A 87 -19.32 -1.32 -5.92
CA ALA A 87 -19.89 -1.06 -7.24
C ALA A 87 -20.54 -2.32 -7.88
N CYS A 88 -20.25 -3.51 -7.35
CA CYS A 88 -20.67 -4.81 -7.90
C CYS A 88 -21.57 -5.58 -6.91
N HIS A 89 -21.25 -6.84 -6.63
CA HIS A 89 -22.10 -7.73 -5.83
C HIS A 89 -22.07 -7.40 -4.34
N ALA A 90 -21.16 -6.55 -3.87
CA ALA A 90 -21.18 -6.03 -2.50
C ALA A 90 -21.82 -4.64 -2.36
N SER A 91 -22.54 -4.18 -3.39
CA SER A 91 -23.45 -3.04 -3.22
C SER A 91 -24.55 -3.34 -2.18
N GLN A 92 -25.19 -2.30 -1.64
CA GLN A 92 -26.21 -2.42 -0.58
C GLN A 92 -27.26 -3.52 -0.86
N TYR A 93 -27.68 -3.66 -2.11
CA TYR A 93 -28.68 -4.63 -2.56
C TYR A 93 -28.11 -5.77 -3.43
N GLY A 94 -26.80 -5.83 -3.62
CA GLY A 94 -26.17 -6.73 -4.59
C GLY A 94 -26.54 -6.38 -6.05
N LYS A 95 -26.19 -7.28 -6.97
CA LYS A 95 -26.50 -7.14 -8.41
C LYS A 95 -27.00 -8.46 -8.98
N GLY A 96 -28.10 -8.42 -9.74
CA GLY A 96 -28.68 -9.61 -10.37
C GLY A 96 -29.02 -10.71 -9.35
N ASP A 97 -29.65 -10.31 -8.24
CA ASP A 97 -30.00 -11.20 -7.11
C ASP A 97 -28.81 -11.97 -6.53
N PHE A 98 -27.59 -11.45 -6.72
CA PHE A 98 -26.36 -11.99 -6.18
C PHE A 98 -25.70 -10.94 -5.31
N LYS A 99 -25.59 -11.25 -4.02
CA LYS A 99 -24.99 -10.37 -3.02
C LYS A 99 -23.81 -11.08 -2.35
N LEU A 100 -22.73 -10.33 -2.20
CA LEU A 100 -21.53 -10.73 -1.46
C LEU A 100 -21.25 -9.66 -0.38
N SER A 101 -20.49 -10.05 0.62
CA SER A 101 -19.92 -9.16 1.63
C SER A 101 -18.87 -8.25 0.99
N LEU A 102 -18.69 -7.05 1.54
CA LEU A 102 -17.74 -6.07 1.00
C LEU A 102 -16.30 -6.58 1.17
N LEU A 103 -15.59 -6.73 0.05
CA LEU A 103 -14.21 -7.21 -0.02
C LEU A 103 -14.00 -8.58 0.65
N GLY A 104 -15.05 -9.40 0.75
CA GLY A 104 -14.96 -10.72 1.38
C GLY A 104 -14.90 -10.70 2.90
N PHE A 105 -15.42 -9.64 3.54
CA PHE A 105 -15.40 -9.46 5.00
C PHE A 105 -16.12 -10.56 5.79
N ALA A 106 -17.13 -11.20 5.20
CA ALA A 106 -17.96 -12.21 5.87
C ALA A 106 -18.12 -13.48 5.02
N PRO A 107 -17.09 -14.35 4.93
CA PRO A 107 -17.14 -15.59 4.16
C PRO A 107 -18.33 -16.50 4.50
N GLU A 108 -18.75 -16.52 5.77
CA GLU A 108 -19.91 -17.26 6.24
C GLU A 108 -21.23 -16.81 5.60
N GLN A 109 -21.29 -15.57 5.12
CA GLN A 109 -22.45 -15.00 4.41
C GLN A 109 -22.33 -15.14 2.89
N ASP A 110 -21.13 -15.40 2.36
CA ASP A 110 -20.84 -15.39 0.92
C ASP A 110 -21.01 -16.75 0.23
N HIS A 111 -20.83 -17.85 0.98
CA HIS A 111 -20.88 -19.19 0.40
C HIS A 111 -22.27 -19.58 -0.11
N ALA A 112 -23.32 -19.40 0.71
CA ALA A 112 -24.68 -19.80 0.34
C ALA A 112 -25.22 -19.03 -0.91
N PRO A 113 -25.00 -17.71 -1.05
CA PRO A 113 -25.31 -16.99 -2.29
C PRO A 113 -24.64 -17.54 -3.54
N ILE A 114 -23.41 -18.06 -3.43
CA ILE A 114 -22.69 -18.67 -4.55
C ILE A 114 -23.25 -20.07 -4.85
N VAL A 115 -23.38 -20.92 -3.83
CA VAL A 115 -23.56 -22.36 -4.04
C VAL A 115 -25.02 -22.80 -4.02
N ARG A 116 -25.88 -22.15 -3.21
CA ARG A 116 -27.23 -22.67 -2.91
C ARG A 116 -28.35 -21.82 -3.49
N GLU A 117 -28.23 -20.50 -3.43
CA GLU A 117 -29.32 -19.60 -3.79
C GLU A 117 -29.74 -19.71 -5.26
N ARG A 118 -31.00 -19.34 -5.53
CA ARG A 118 -31.60 -19.35 -6.87
C ARG A 118 -31.44 -20.71 -7.56
N SER A 119 -31.73 -21.78 -6.81
CA SER A 119 -31.66 -23.17 -7.28
C SER A 119 -30.28 -23.56 -7.81
N GLN A 120 -29.21 -23.13 -7.11
CA GLN A 120 -27.81 -23.45 -7.43
C GLN A 120 -27.35 -22.99 -8.82
N ARG A 121 -28.01 -22.02 -9.43
CA ARG A 121 -27.76 -21.62 -10.82
C ARG A 121 -26.35 -21.09 -11.13
N ARG A 122 -25.53 -20.79 -10.12
CA ARG A 122 -24.23 -20.10 -10.28
C ARG A 122 -23.05 -21.05 -10.39
N VAL A 123 -23.22 -22.27 -9.89
CA VAL A 123 -22.21 -23.33 -9.88
C VAL A 123 -22.86 -24.63 -10.34
N SER A 124 -22.16 -25.41 -11.16
CA SER A 124 -22.62 -26.70 -11.66
C SER A 124 -21.63 -27.76 -11.24
N ALA A 125 -22.04 -28.69 -10.38
CA ALA A 125 -21.19 -29.83 -10.01
C ALA A 125 -21.05 -30.86 -11.15
N VAL A 126 -22.03 -30.90 -12.07
CA VAL A 126 -22.05 -31.84 -13.21
C VAL A 126 -21.17 -31.35 -14.35
N ASP A 127 -21.19 -30.05 -14.63
CA ASP A 127 -20.31 -29.38 -15.60
C ASP A 127 -19.68 -28.14 -14.95
N PRO A 128 -18.58 -28.32 -14.18
CA PRO A 128 -17.91 -27.24 -13.48
C PRO A 128 -17.54 -26.06 -14.38
N SER A 129 -17.07 -26.32 -15.61
CA SER A 129 -16.67 -25.29 -16.55
C SER A 129 -17.82 -24.40 -17.04
N ALA A 130 -19.05 -24.91 -17.09
CA ALA A 130 -20.24 -24.15 -17.48
C ALA A 130 -20.81 -23.25 -16.36
N SER A 131 -20.25 -23.32 -15.14
CA SER A 131 -20.70 -22.54 -14.00
C SER A 131 -20.73 -21.03 -14.30
N LEU A 132 -21.83 -20.34 -13.98
CA LEU A 132 -21.95 -18.89 -14.24
C LEU A 132 -20.90 -18.05 -13.50
N ILE A 133 -20.40 -18.54 -12.35
CA ILE A 133 -19.30 -17.89 -11.63
C ILE A 133 -17.96 -17.92 -12.42
N LEU A 134 -17.85 -18.79 -13.44
CA LEU A 134 -16.71 -18.83 -14.35
C LEU A 134 -17.04 -18.16 -15.70
N THR A 135 -18.21 -18.45 -16.28
CA THR A 135 -18.55 -18.00 -17.64
C THR A 135 -18.94 -16.53 -17.73
N LYS A 136 -19.50 -15.94 -16.67
CA LYS A 136 -19.79 -14.49 -16.66
C LYS A 136 -18.52 -13.64 -16.53
N PRO A 137 -17.60 -13.90 -15.59
CA PRO A 137 -16.39 -13.09 -15.46
C PRO A 137 -15.41 -13.25 -16.63
N THR A 138 -15.49 -14.35 -17.39
CA THR A 138 -14.72 -14.57 -18.63
C THR A 138 -15.38 -13.98 -19.88
N LEU A 139 -16.62 -13.48 -19.78
CA LEU A 139 -17.47 -13.04 -20.89
C LEU A 139 -17.87 -14.13 -21.90
N GLU A 140 -17.78 -15.41 -21.53
CA GLU A 140 -18.44 -16.48 -22.30
C GLU A 140 -19.96 -16.35 -22.25
N VAL A 141 -20.49 -15.79 -21.15
CA VAL A 141 -21.87 -15.33 -20.99
C VAL A 141 -21.88 -13.85 -20.67
N ALA A 142 -22.86 -13.12 -21.22
CA ALA A 142 -23.00 -11.68 -21.00
C ALA A 142 -23.03 -11.31 -19.50
N HIS A 143 -22.18 -10.35 -19.14
CA HIS A 143 -22.00 -9.88 -17.78
C HIS A 143 -21.90 -8.36 -17.75
N GLY A 144 -22.83 -7.71 -17.03
CA GLY A 144 -22.86 -6.25 -16.92
C GLY A 144 -21.64 -5.65 -16.20
N GLY A 145 -20.89 -6.45 -15.44
CA GLY A 145 -19.60 -6.04 -14.86
C GLY A 145 -18.42 -6.16 -15.82
N GLY A 146 -18.63 -6.56 -17.08
CA GLY A 146 -17.56 -6.80 -18.04
C GLY A 146 -16.69 -8.02 -17.68
N ARG A 147 -15.55 -8.14 -18.38
CA ARG A 147 -14.56 -9.20 -18.13
C ARG A 147 -13.81 -8.90 -16.84
N ARG A 148 -13.63 -9.91 -15.99
CA ARG A 148 -12.84 -9.82 -14.75
C ARG A 148 -11.57 -10.67 -14.77
N PHE A 149 -11.57 -11.79 -15.49
CA PHE A 149 -10.39 -12.62 -15.72
C PHE A 149 -10.48 -13.35 -17.06
N ALA A 150 -9.38 -13.98 -17.49
CA ALA A 150 -9.34 -14.77 -18.70
C ALA A 150 -9.73 -16.23 -18.43
N ARG A 151 -10.20 -16.93 -19.48
CA ARG A 151 -10.26 -18.40 -19.43
C ARG A 151 -8.85 -18.94 -19.20
N ASP A 152 -8.75 -20.01 -18.43
CA ASP A 152 -7.50 -20.67 -18.05
C ASP A 152 -6.49 -19.78 -17.29
N SER A 153 -6.91 -18.60 -16.79
CA SER A 153 -6.10 -17.81 -15.87
C SER A 153 -5.96 -18.50 -14.51
N TYR A 154 -5.06 -17.98 -13.67
CA TYR A 154 -4.92 -18.46 -12.29
C TYR A 154 -6.25 -18.40 -11.52
N GLU A 155 -6.97 -17.28 -11.63
CA GLU A 155 -8.28 -17.07 -10.99
C GLU A 155 -9.32 -18.07 -11.50
N TYR A 156 -9.38 -18.30 -12.81
CA TYR A 156 -10.29 -19.26 -13.42
C TYR A 156 -10.02 -20.68 -12.93
N ASN A 157 -8.76 -21.13 -12.98
CA ASN A 157 -8.38 -22.49 -12.61
C ASN A 157 -8.58 -22.76 -11.11
N LEU A 158 -8.31 -21.78 -10.26
CA LEU A 158 -8.55 -21.89 -8.81
C LEU A 158 -10.04 -22.05 -8.51
N LEU A 159 -10.89 -21.22 -9.12
CA LEU A 159 -12.35 -21.33 -8.96
C LEU A 159 -12.89 -22.63 -9.56
N LEU A 160 -12.39 -23.05 -10.73
CA LEU A 160 -12.76 -24.32 -11.36
C LEU A 160 -12.42 -25.52 -10.46
N GLU A 161 -11.22 -25.51 -9.87
CA GLU A 161 -10.78 -26.58 -8.98
C GLU A 161 -11.58 -26.61 -7.67
N TRP A 162 -11.90 -25.44 -7.12
CA TRP A 162 -12.83 -25.33 -5.99
C TRP A 162 -14.20 -25.94 -6.31
N ILE A 163 -14.72 -25.72 -7.53
CA ILE A 163 -16.00 -26.31 -7.96
C ILE A 163 -15.88 -27.83 -8.10
N ARG A 164 -14.82 -28.32 -8.76
CA ARG A 164 -14.53 -29.77 -8.91
C ARG A 164 -14.38 -30.48 -7.57
N SER A 165 -13.85 -29.77 -6.58
CA SER A 165 -13.70 -30.24 -5.20
C SER A 165 -15.00 -30.25 -4.38
N GLY A 166 -16.15 -30.00 -5.01
CA GLY A 166 -17.46 -30.00 -4.34
C GLY A 166 -17.80 -28.70 -3.62
N MET A 167 -17.08 -27.61 -3.92
CA MET A 167 -17.34 -26.25 -3.39
C MET A 167 -17.34 -26.21 -1.86
N PRO A 168 -16.28 -26.70 -1.18
CA PRO A 168 -16.20 -26.68 0.27
C PRO A 168 -16.46 -25.27 0.80
N GLY A 169 -17.19 -25.19 1.91
CA GLY A 169 -17.57 -23.94 2.56
C GLY A 169 -16.52 -23.40 3.53
N PRO A 170 -16.81 -22.27 4.17
CA PRO A 170 -15.93 -21.68 5.17
C PRO A 170 -15.72 -22.62 6.36
N GLN A 171 -14.51 -22.64 6.91
CA GLN A 171 -14.17 -23.45 8.08
C GLN A 171 -14.30 -22.63 9.36
N LYS A 172 -15.00 -23.16 10.36
CA LYS A 172 -15.25 -22.46 11.64
C LYS A 172 -13.96 -22.04 12.35
N ASP A 173 -12.94 -22.90 12.29
CA ASP A 173 -11.64 -22.71 12.94
C ASP A 173 -10.54 -22.37 11.92
N ALA A 174 -10.91 -21.76 10.79
CA ALA A 174 -9.95 -21.27 9.80
C ALA A 174 -8.94 -20.32 10.46
N ALA A 175 -7.65 -20.59 10.27
CA ALA A 175 -6.58 -19.73 10.77
C ALA A 175 -6.71 -18.32 10.16
N LYS A 176 -6.67 -17.28 10.99
CA LYS A 176 -6.82 -15.90 10.51
C LYS A 176 -5.50 -15.34 10.02
N VAL A 177 -5.51 -14.45 9.04
CA VAL A 177 -4.31 -13.69 8.67
C VAL A 177 -4.06 -12.61 9.71
N VAL A 178 -2.93 -12.69 10.39
CA VAL A 178 -2.54 -11.76 11.46
C VAL A 178 -1.51 -10.73 11.01
N ASP A 179 -0.76 -11.02 9.94
CA ASP A 179 0.18 -10.07 9.34
C ASP A 179 0.40 -10.36 7.85
N LEU A 180 0.92 -9.36 7.14
CA LEU A 180 1.44 -9.49 5.78
C LEU A 180 2.88 -9.01 5.72
N LEU A 181 3.71 -9.74 4.99
CA LEU A 181 5.08 -9.36 4.69
C LEU A 181 5.16 -9.08 3.21
N VAL A 182 5.53 -7.85 2.86
CA VAL A 182 5.67 -7.38 1.48
C VAL A 182 7.14 -7.09 1.23
N GLU A 183 7.70 -7.74 0.22
CA GLU A 183 9.11 -7.61 -0.13
C GLU A 183 9.30 -7.13 -1.57
N PRO A 184 10.15 -6.12 -1.80
CA PRO A 184 10.79 -5.27 -0.78
C PRO A 184 9.78 -4.32 -0.09
N PRO A 185 9.96 -3.96 1.20
CA PRO A 185 9.08 -3.00 1.88
C PRO A 185 9.34 -1.55 1.45
N THR A 186 10.58 -1.24 1.05
CA THR A 186 10.99 0.05 0.50
C THR A 186 12.23 -0.14 -0.36
N ARG A 187 12.34 0.60 -1.46
CA ARG A 187 13.51 0.57 -2.34
C ARG A 187 13.60 1.83 -3.20
N VAL A 188 14.83 2.19 -3.57
CA VAL A 188 15.12 3.25 -4.55
C VAL A 188 15.30 2.60 -5.92
N TYR A 189 14.59 3.13 -6.92
CA TYR A 189 14.49 2.58 -8.27
C TYR A 189 14.97 3.60 -9.30
N ARG A 190 15.41 3.10 -10.46
CA ARG A 190 15.56 3.94 -11.66
C ARG A 190 14.22 4.04 -12.40
N SER A 191 13.99 5.15 -13.09
CA SER A 191 12.84 5.24 -14.01
C SER A 191 12.92 4.11 -15.04
N GLY A 192 11.77 3.49 -15.30
CA GLY A 192 11.62 2.31 -16.17
C GLY A 192 11.93 0.97 -15.50
N GLU A 193 12.52 0.96 -14.29
CA GLU A 193 12.86 -0.28 -13.60
C GLU A 193 11.62 -1.04 -13.11
N THR A 194 11.66 -2.37 -13.18
CA THR A 194 10.56 -3.23 -12.72
C THR A 194 10.93 -4.02 -11.48
N GLN A 195 9.92 -4.40 -10.70
CA GLN A 195 10.08 -5.19 -9.48
C GLN A 195 8.86 -6.08 -9.27
N GLN A 196 9.07 -7.39 -9.17
CA GLN A 196 8.04 -8.30 -8.68
C GLN A 196 7.96 -8.18 -7.16
N LEU A 197 6.78 -7.85 -6.65
CA LEU A 197 6.50 -7.97 -5.21
C LEU A 197 6.32 -9.43 -4.83
N ARG A 198 6.85 -9.80 -3.67
CA ARG A 198 6.48 -11.03 -2.95
C ARG A 198 5.60 -10.66 -1.76
N VAL A 199 4.48 -11.36 -1.63
CA VAL A 199 3.54 -11.16 -0.51
C VAL A 199 3.39 -12.47 0.25
N THR A 200 3.81 -12.47 1.52
CA THR A 200 3.65 -13.62 2.42
C THR A 200 2.62 -13.29 3.49
N ALA A 201 1.55 -14.08 3.57
CA ALA A 201 0.61 -14.02 4.68
C ALA A 201 1.14 -14.80 5.88
N VAL A 202 1.02 -14.22 7.07
CA VAL A 202 1.29 -14.87 8.35
C VAL A 202 -0.05 -15.18 9.01
N PHE A 203 -0.28 -16.46 9.29
CA PHE A 203 -1.53 -16.95 9.88
C PHE A 203 -1.43 -17.07 11.40
N SER A 204 -2.57 -17.05 12.09
CA SER A 204 -2.68 -17.15 13.55
C SER A 204 -2.18 -18.49 14.11
N ASP A 205 -2.07 -19.51 13.28
CA ASP A 205 -1.48 -20.83 13.60
C ASP A 205 0.05 -20.87 13.39
N GLY A 206 0.66 -19.75 13.02
CA GLY A 206 2.10 -19.62 12.75
C GLY A 206 2.50 -19.99 11.31
N ARG A 207 1.57 -20.50 10.49
CA ARG A 207 1.84 -20.82 9.09
C ARG A 207 2.15 -19.56 8.29
N ARG A 208 3.06 -19.69 7.33
CA ARG A 208 3.40 -18.65 6.35
C ARG A 208 3.09 -19.16 4.96
N GLN A 209 2.45 -18.34 4.13
CA GLN A 209 2.04 -18.73 2.79
C GLN A 209 2.28 -17.60 1.80
N ASP A 210 2.88 -17.91 0.65
CA ASP A 210 2.93 -16.98 -0.47
C ASP A 210 1.50 -16.76 -1.00
N VAL A 211 1.07 -15.50 -0.96
CA VAL A 211 -0.23 -15.03 -1.42
C VAL A 211 -0.07 -13.98 -2.53
N THR A 212 1.09 -13.93 -3.18
CA THR A 212 1.41 -12.95 -4.24
C THR A 212 0.35 -12.98 -5.35
N GLN A 213 -0.06 -14.18 -5.77
CA GLN A 213 -1.12 -14.37 -6.77
C GLN A 213 -2.55 -14.23 -6.22
N ARG A 214 -2.75 -13.89 -4.95
CA ARG A 214 -4.09 -13.69 -4.35
C ARG A 214 -4.27 -12.30 -3.71
N ALA A 215 -3.18 -11.57 -3.49
CA ALA A 215 -3.22 -10.22 -2.97
C ALA A 215 -3.77 -9.21 -3.99
N ILE A 216 -4.30 -8.11 -3.48
CA ILE A 216 -4.77 -6.95 -4.23
C ILE A 216 -3.68 -5.88 -4.18
N TYR A 217 -3.36 -5.29 -5.33
CA TYR A 217 -2.34 -4.27 -5.48
C TYR A 217 -2.95 -2.98 -6.03
N ASP A 218 -2.63 -1.85 -5.41
CA ASP A 218 -3.08 -0.54 -5.85
C ASP A 218 -1.93 0.45 -5.78
N SER A 219 -1.65 1.14 -6.89
CA SER A 219 -0.75 2.28 -6.87
C SER A 219 -1.46 3.50 -6.29
N MET A 220 -0.86 4.15 -5.30
CA MET A 220 -1.37 5.42 -4.78
C MET A 220 -0.94 6.62 -5.64
N SER A 221 -0.11 6.42 -6.66
CA SER A 221 0.23 7.41 -7.68
C SER A 221 0.76 6.70 -8.94
N GLU A 222 -0.12 6.51 -9.92
CA GLU A 222 0.22 5.84 -11.20
C GLU A 222 1.27 6.60 -12.01
N ALA A 223 1.40 7.92 -11.80
CA ALA A 223 2.43 8.73 -12.43
C ALA A 223 3.85 8.38 -11.96
N VAL A 224 4.01 7.86 -10.73
CA VAL A 224 5.31 7.48 -10.15
C VAL A 224 5.56 5.99 -10.28
N VAL A 225 4.52 5.16 -10.05
CA VAL A 225 4.64 3.70 -10.11
C VAL A 225 3.35 3.09 -10.63
N SER A 226 3.44 2.20 -11.60
CA SER A 226 2.34 1.33 -12.02
C SER A 226 2.50 -0.07 -11.39
N VAL A 227 1.40 -0.79 -11.20
CA VAL A 227 1.42 -2.17 -10.68
C VAL A 227 0.40 -3.05 -11.40
N THR A 228 0.82 -4.23 -11.82
CA THR A 228 -0.08 -5.21 -12.43
C THR A 228 -0.88 -5.98 -11.38
N PRO A 229 -1.99 -6.65 -11.75
CA PRO A 229 -2.71 -7.53 -10.83
C PRO A 229 -1.87 -8.68 -10.24
N SER A 230 -0.78 -9.07 -10.91
CA SER A 230 0.16 -10.08 -10.43
C SER A 230 1.26 -9.53 -9.51
N GLY A 231 1.20 -8.24 -9.15
CA GLY A 231 2.18 -7.60 -8.26
C GLY A 231 3.50 -7.20 -8.92
N LEU A 232 3.55 -7.14 -10.26
CA LEU A 232 4.70 -6.58 -10.98
C LEU A 232 4.57 -5.06 -10.99
N MET A 233 5.47 -4.38 -10.32
CA MET A 233 5.56 -2.93 -10.33
C MET A 233 6.51 -2.44 -11.42
N LYS A 234 6.28 -1.23 -11.92
CA LYS A 234 7.21 -0.48 -12.76
C LYS A 234 7.31 0.96 -12.25
N ALA A 235 8.53 1.40 -12.00
CA ALA A 235 8.82 2.81 -11.72
C ALA A 235 8.63 3.61 -13.01
N GLU A 236 7.67 4.53 -13.03
CA GLU A 236 7.32 5.32 -14.22
C GLU A 236 8.15 6.60 -14.26
N ASP A 237 7.93 7.49 -13.29
CA ASP A 237 8.62 8.77 -13.19
C ASP A 237 9.08 9.07 -11.76
N SER A 238 9.85 10.13 -11.62
CA SER A 238 10.43 10.65 -10.40
C SER A 238 9.37 10.98 -9.35
N GLY A 239 9.66 10.62 -8.11
CA GLY A 239 8.79 10.86 -6.97
C GLY A 239 8.87 9.77 -5.92
N GLN A 240 7.89 9.78 -5.03
CA GLN A 240 7.67 8.72 -4.08
C GLN A 240 6.20 8.35 -4.08
N ALA A 241 5.93 7.05 -4.18
CA ALA A 241 4.57 6.54 -4.11
C ALA A 241 4.55 5.17 -3.43
N PRO A 242 3.60 4.95 -2.50
CA PRO A 242 3.35 3.62 -2.00
C PRO A 242 2.51 2.81 -3.00
N VAL A 243 2.85 1.53 -3.13
CA VAL A 243 1.95 0.50 -3.66
C VAL A 243 1.30 -0.19 -2.46
N MET A 244 -0.02 -0.03 -2.33
CA MET A 244 -0.81 -0.69 -1.29
C MET A 244 -1.06 -2.14 -1.66
N VAL A 245 -0.83 -3.04 -0.70
CA VAL A 245 -1.01 -4.48 -0.84
C VAL A 245 -2.02 -4.94 0.20
N ARG A 246 -3.08 -5.63 -0.23
CA ARG A 246 -4.16 -6.09 0.66
C ARG A 246 -4.46 -7.57 0.48
N TYR A 247 -4.73 -8.25 1.58
CA TYR A 247 -5.17 -9.65 1.60
C TYR A 247 -5.89 -9.95 2.93
N LEU A 248 -7.14 -10.41 2.85
CA LEU A 248 -7.98 -10.82 3.99
C LEU A 248 -7.97 -9.84 5.18
N GLY A 249 -8.32 -8.58 4.91
CA GLY A 249 -8.44 -7.53 5.92
C GLY A 249 -7.12 -6.89 6.36
N GLN A 250 -5.97 -7.47 5.99
CA GLN A 250 -4.66 -6.87 6.22
C GLN A 250 -4.27 -5.96 5.06
N ALA A 251 -3.57 -4.87 5.40
CA ALA A 251 -3.02 -3.92 4.44
C ALA A 251 -1.57 -3.56 4.81
N LYS A 252 -0.68 -3.58 3.81
CA LYS A 252 0.71 -3.12 3.90
C LYS A 252 1.05 -2.27 2.69
N ILE A 253 2.21 -1.64 2.71
CA ILE A 253 2.73 -0.89 1.57
C ILE A 253 4.12 -1.40 1.18
N SER A 254 4.42 -1.33 -0.10
CA SER A 254 5.79 -1.23 -0.61
C SER A 254 6.03 0.22 -1.01
N LEU A 255 7.04 0.87 -0.44
CA LEU A 255 7.37 2.25 -0.77
C LEU A 255 8.34 2.31 -1.96
N VAL A 256 7.87 2.90 -3.06
CA VAL A 256 8.68 3.11 -4.26
C VAL A 256 9.21 4.54 -4.26
N VAL A 257 10.53 4.66 -4.40
CA VAL A 257 11.22 5.95 -4.49
C VAL A 257 12.00 6.01 -5.80
N VAL A 258 11.67 6.98 -6.63
CA VAL A 258 12.35 7.26 -7.90
C VAL A 258 12.96 8.65 -7.78
N PRO A 259 14.29 8.80 -7.70
CA PRO A 259 14.93 10.11 -7.55
C PRO A 259 14.68 11.04 -8.75
N PHE A 260 14.54 12.36 -8.53
CA PHE A 260 14.26 13.38 -9.55
C PHE A 260 15.40 13.72 -10.51
N THR A 261 16.59 13.15 -10.32
CA THR A 261 17.88 13.51 -10.93
C THR A 261 18.50 14.81 -10.40
N GLY A 262 19.84 14.83 -10.33
CA GLY A 262 20.63 16.04 -10.09
C GLY A 262 20.61 16.57 -8.65
N THR A 263 21.37 15.95 -7.75
CA THR A 263 21.92 16.63 -6.58
C THR A 263 23.30 16.11 -6.30
N ASP A 264 24.30 16.95 -6.58
CA ASP A 264 25.65 16.69 -6.13
C ASP A 264 25.63 16.61 -4.60
N PRO A 265 26.19 15.55 -3.98
CA PRO A 265 26.45 15.53 -2.54
C PRO A 265 27.05 16.86 -2.01
N ALA A 266 27.80 17.60 -2.84
CA ALA A 266 28.33 18.92 -2.53
C ALA A 266 27.25 20.00 -2.28
N GLU A 267 26.13 20.02 -3.01
CA GLU A 267 25.04 20.98 -2.77
C GLU A 267 24.37 20.71 -1.42
N LEU A 268 24.13 19.44 -1.10
CA LEU A 268 23.58 19.03 0.19
C LEU A 268 24.57 19.19 1.35
N ALA A 269 25.88 19.21 1.08
CA ALA A 269 26.91 19.49 2.09
C ALA A 269 26.92 20.96 2.54
N SER A 270 26.41 21.89 1.72
CA SER A 270 26.25 23.31 2.10
C SER A 270 25.11 23.54 3.09
N PHE A 271 24.13 22.62 3.14
CA PHE A 271 23.05 22.68 4.12
C PHE A 271 23.55 22.16 5.47
N THR A 272 23.48 23.00 6.49
CA THR A 272 23.80 22.63 7.87
C THR A 272 22.51 22.39 8.64
N PRO A 273 22.20 21.15 9.08
CA PRO A 273 21.04 20.89 9.91
C PRO A 273 21.10 21.64 11.24
N ASN A 274 20.01 22.30 11.63
CA ASN A 274 19.93 23.02 12.91
C ASN A 274 19.27 22.18 14.01
N ASN A 275 18.52 21.15 13.63
CA ASN A 275 17.78 20.30 14.55
C ASN A 275 17.56 18.89 13.95
N PHE A 276 16.98 17.99 14.75
CA PHE A 276 16.74 16.61 14.33
C PHE A 276 15.76 16.48 13.14
N ILE A 277 14.87 17.46 12.91
CA ILE A 277 13.96 17.47 11.76
C ILE A 277 14.74 17.74 10.48
N ASP A 278 15.67 18.69 10.51
CA ASP A 278 16.56 19.00 9.39
C ASP A 278 17.43 17.79 9.00
N GLU A 279 17.86 16.98 9.97
CA GLU A 279 18.57 15.72 9.70
C GLU A 279 17.71 14.73 8.92
N LEU A 280 16.42 14.60 9.30
CA LEU A 280 15.46 13.75 8.59
C LEU A 280 15.15 14.30 7.19
N ALA A 281 15.02 15.62 7.05
CA ALA A 281 14.82 16.27 5.75
C ALA A 281 16.02 16.05 4.83
N LEU A 282 17.25 16.23 5.35
CA LEU A 282 18.49 16.00 4.61
C LEU A 282 18.60 14.55 4.13
N LYS A 283 18.29 13.58 5.00
CA LYS A 283 18.23 12.16 4.62
C LYS A 283 17.22 11.95 3.49
N LYS A 284 16.06 12.63 3.55
CA LYS A 284 15.01 12.47 2.56
C LYS A 284 15.35 13.09 1.21
N TRP A 285 15.93 14.29 1.22
CA TRP A 285 16.43 14.99 0.05
C TRP A 285 17.50 14.19 -0.68
N ARG A 286 18.47 13.61 0.06
CA ARG A 286 19.45 12.68 -0.52
C ARG A 286 18.78 11.50 -1.23
N GLN A 287 17.77 10.91 -0.60
CA GLN A 287 17.08 9.76 -1.17
C GLN A 287 16.29 10.11 -2.45
N LEU A 288 15.67 11.30 -2.49
CA LEU A 288 14.88 11.76 -3.64
C LEU A 288 15.72 12.48 -4.70
N GLY A 289 17.00 12.71 -4.42
CA GLY A 289 17.86 13.52 -5.28
C GLY A 289 17.38 14.97 -5.39
N LEU A 290 16.97 15.59 -4.27
CA LEU A 290 16.46 16.97 -4.20
C LEU A 290 17.42 17.88 -3.45
N SER A 291 17.51 19.15 -3.85
CA SER A 291 18.24 20.20 -3.12
C SER A 291 17.25 21.06 -2.33
N PRO A 292 17.63 21.56 -1.14
CA PRO A 292 16.80 22.51 -0.41
C PRO A 292 16.60 23.78 -1.22
N ALA A 293 15.44 24.40 -1.08
CA ALA A 293 15.21 25.73 -1.61
C ALA A 293 16.17 26.75 -0.93
N PRO A 294 16.62 27.78 -1.64
CA PRO A 294 17.43 28.83 -1.04
C PRO A 294 16.67 29.54 0.08
N LEU A 295 17.42 30.13 1.02
CA LEU A 295 16.84 30.95 2.07
C LEU A 295 16.05 32.11 1.46
N CYS A 296 14.82 32.29 1.94
CA CYS A 296 13.99 33.42 1.51
C CYS A 296 14.51 34.74 2.09
N SER A 297 14.08 35.87 1.49
CA SER A 297 14.38 37.21 2.01
C SER A 297 13.71 37.46 3.37
N ASP A 298 14.17 38.48 4.09
CA ASP A 298 13.60 38.84 5.39
C ASP A 298 12.13 39.27 5.30
N GLU A 299 11.75 39.97 4.24
CA GLU A 299 10.35 40.36 3.97
C GLU A 299 9.46 39.13 3.77
N THR A 300 9.99 38.11 3.08
CA THR A 300 9.27 36.86 2.88
C THR A 300 9.18 36.06 4.17
N PHE A 301 10.28 36.02 4.94
CA PHE A 301 10.36 35.29 6.19
C PHE A 301 9.38 35.81 7.24
N VAL A 302 9.38 37.13 7.52
CA VAL A 302 8.50 37.74 8.53
C VAL A 302 7.03 37.53 8.19
N ARG A 303 6.67 37.54 6.90
CA ARG A 303 5.31 37.24 6.47
C ARG A 303 4.95 35.77 6.66
N ARG A 304 5.86 34.84 6.31
CA ARG A 304 5.62 33.40 6.43
C ARG A 304 5.53 32.94 7.87
N VAL A 305 6.42 33.38 8.76
CA VAL A 305 6.41 32.95 10.16
C VAL A 305 5.08 33.31 10.85
N PHE A 306 4.53 34.50 10.59
CA PHE A 306 3.21 34.89 11.11
C PHE A 306 2.06 34.09 10.50
N LEU A 307 2.05 33.89 9.18
CA LEU A 307 0.99 33.12 8.53
C LEU A 307 1.01 31.64 8.94
N ASP A 308 2.19 31.05 9.02
CA ASP A 308 2.37 29.63 9.31
C ASP A 308 2.15 29.34 10.81
N ALA A 309 2.59 30.23 11.71
CA ALA A 309 2.47 30.02 13.15
C ALA A 309 1.17 30.56 13.75
N LEU A 310 0.65 31.70 13.24
CA LEU A 310 -0.50 32.42 13.84
C LEU A 310 -1.72 32.49 12.91
N GLY A 311 -1.60 32.09 11.63
CA GLY A 311 -2.69 32.18 10.67
C GLY A 311 -3.06 33.60 10.23
N THR A 312 -2.24 34.59 10.56
CA THR A 312 -2.51 36.01 10.29
C THR A 312 -1.27 36.72 9.75
N LEU A 313 -1.43 37.95 9.25
CA LEU A 313 -0.30 38.78 8.79
C LEU A 313 0.35 39.51 9.97
N PRO A 314 1.68 39.79 9.89
CA PRO A 314 2.34 40.60 10.90
C PRO A 314 1.81 42.05 10.89
N PRO A 315 1.71 42.72 12.05
CA PRO A 315 1.46 44.16 12.09
C PRO A 315 2.54 44.93 11.33
N PRO A 316 2.22 46.04 10.64
CA PRO A 316 3.19 46.84 9.89
C PRO A 316 4.41 47.25 10.73
N GLN A 317 4.18 47.69 11.97
CA GLN A 317 5.25 48.13 12.86
C GLN A 317 6.23 46.99 13.20
N ARG A 318 5.74 45.74 13.31
CA ARG A 318 6.61 44.60 13.58
C ARG A 318 7.46 44.26 12.37
N VAL A 319 6.90 44.36 11.17
CA VAL A 319 7.66 44.20 9.92
C VAL A 319 8.78 45.25 9.84
N GLU A 320 8.45 46.52 10.06
CA GLU A 320 9.43 47.61 10.04
C GLU A 320 10.57 47.37 11.05
N GLN A 321 10.25 46.98 12.29
CA GLN A 321 11.24 46.66 13.32
C GLN A 321 12.14 45.48 12.93
N PHE A 322 11.56 44.40 12.39
CA PHE A 322 12.31 43.21 11.99
C PHE A 322 13.25 43.49 10.81
N LEU A 323 12.79 44.26 9.83
CA LEU A 323 13.60 44.65 8.68
C LEU A 323 14.71 45.64 9.05
N ALA A 324 14.47 46.52 10.03
CA ALA A 324 15.47 47.45 10.54
C ALA A 324 16.54 46.78 11.45
N SER A 325 16.26 45.60 12.01
CA SER A 325 17.19 44.89 12.88
C SER A 325 18.43 44.38 12.13
N THR A 326 19.60 44.61 12.73
CA THR A 326 20.91 44.14 12.25
C THR A 326 21.47 42.97 13.06
N GLU A 327 20.70 42.48 14.04
CA GLU A 327 21.08 41.32 14.84
C GLU A 327 21.22 40.07 13.96
N THR A 328 22.29 39.30 14.17
CA THR A 328 22.62 38.13 13.33
C THR A 328 21.66 36.96 13.53
N ASP A 329 21.00 36.90 14.68
CA ASP A 329 20.05 35.87 15.12
C ASP A 329 18.60 36.38 15.13
N LYS A 330 18.31 37.52 14.47
CA LYS A 330 16.97 38.14 14.50
C LYS A 330 15.83 37.22 14.07
N ARG A 331 16.11 36.21 13.23
CA ARG A 331 15.11 35.21 12.79
C ARG A 331 14.75 34.26 13.92
N ASP A 332 15.74 33.78 14.65
CA ASP A 332 15.53 32.88 15.80
C ASP A 332 14.81 33.64 16.92
N GLN A 333 15.22 34.88 17.20
CA GLN A 333 14.52 35.73 18.16
C GLN A 333 13.05 35.95 17.78
N LEU A 334 12.74 36.17 16.50
CA LEU A 334 11.35 36.33 16.05
C LEU A 334 10.57 35.02 16.16
N ILE A 335 11.19 33.88 15.86
CA ILE A 335 10.57 32.55 16.03
C ILE A 335 10.20 32.35 17.50
N ASP A 336 11.13 32.59 18.42
CA ASP A 336 10.88 32.45 19.85
C ASP A 336 9.77 33.39 20.33
N GLU A 337 9.74 34.65 19.86
CA GLU A 337 8.66 35.60 20.19
C GLU A 337 7.29 35.12 19.70
N VAL A 338 7.21 34.65 18.44
CA VAL A 338 5.95 34.21 17.82
C VAL A 338 5.45 32.91 18.47
N LEU A 339 6.35 32.03 18.89
CA LEU A 339 6.02 30.77 19.57
C LEU A 339 5.86 30.93 21.09
N GLY A 340 6.21 32.08 21.66
CA GLY A 340 6.17 32.33 23.11
C GLY A 340 7.23 31.58 23.90
N LEU A 341 8.43 31.43 23.33
CA LEU A 341 9.55 30.67 23.88
C LEU A 341 10.65 31.58 24.45
N THR A 342 10.46 32.90 24.49
CA THR A 342 11.51 33.81 24.98
C THR A 342 11.66 33.78 26.50
N GLY A 343 10.61 33.39 27.23
CA GLY A 343 10.58 33.44 28.70
C GLY A 343 10.32 34.83 29.26
N ASP A 344 10.10 35.83 28.41
CA ASP A 344 9.70 37.20 28.79
C ASP A 344 8.26 37.45 28.35
N PRO A 345 7.30 37.61 29.29
CA PRO A 345 5.90 37.89 28.96
C PRO A 345 5.69 39.16 28.13
N ASN A 346 6.63 40.10 28.12
CA ASN A 346 6.53 41.30 27.28
C ASN A 346 6.91 41.04 25.82
N ARG A 347 7.57 39.92 25.54
CA ARG A 347 7.99 39.49 24.21
C ARG A 347 7.13 38.35 23.68
N ASP A 348 6.66 37.47 24.56
CA ASP A 348 5.77 36.33 24.27
C ASP A 348 4.30 36.76 24.08
N VAL A 349 4.07 37.85 23.34
CA VAL A 349 2.75 38.48 23.19
C VAL A 349 1.81 37.75 22.24
N TRP A 350 2.31 36.79 21.47
CA TRP A 350 1.58 36.07 20.42
C TRP A 350 1.02 34.70 20.84
N VAL A 351 1.25 34.28 22.09
CA VAL A 351 0.86 32.95 22.60
C VAL A 351 -0.64 32.70 22.46
N ASN A 352 -1.46 33.74 22.63
CA ASN A 352 -2.91 33.63 22.53
C ASN A 352 -3.38 33.35 21.11
N GLU A 353 -2.78 34.01 20.13
CA GLU A 353 -3.03 33.84 18.70
C GLU A 353 -2.51 32.49 18.23
N TRP A 354 -1.29 32.13 18.64
CA TRP A 354 -0.66 30.85 18.32
C TRP A 354 -1.52 29.68 18.81
N SER A 355 -1.88 29.67 20.10
CA SER A 355 -2.68 28.60 20.70
C SER A 355 -4.08 28.51 20.09
N ALA A 356 -4.71 29.64 19.77
CA ALA A 356 -6.02 29.64 19.11
C ALA A 356 -5.94 29.07 17.70
N TYR A 357 -4.92 29.44 16.92
CA TYR A 357 -4.75 28.95 15.55
C TYR A 357 -4.49 27.43 15.53
N TRP A 358 -3.60 26.94 16.39
CA TRP A 358 -3.30 25.51 16.45
C TRP A 358 -4.45 24.70 17.07
N ALA A 359 -5.19 25.23 18.05
CA ALA A 359 -6.39 24.58 18.55
C ALA A 359 -7.45 24.41 17.44
N LEU A 360 -7.57 25.37 16.52
CA LEU A 360 -8.41 25.22 15.33
C LEU A 360 -7.88 24.13 14.39
N LYS A 361 -6.58 24.15 14.07
CA LYS A 361 -5.94 23.15 13.19
C LYS A 361 -6.10 21.73 13.72
N TRP A 362 -5.84 21.54 15.01
CA TRP A 362 -6.03 20.25 15.67
C TRP A 362 -7.50 19.88 15.75
N GLY A 363 -8.37 20.85 16.04
CA GLY A 363 -9.81 20.67 16.02
C GLY A 363 -10.31 20.10 14.69
N ASP A 364 -9.88 20.65 13.56
CA ASP A 364 -10.22 20.13 12.24
C ASP A 364 -9.70 18.70 12.03
N LEU A 365 -8.44 18.45 12.40
CA LEU A 365 -7.81 17.13 12.21
C LEU A 365 -8.48 16.03 13.04
N ILE A 366 -8.81 16.32 14.29
CA ILE A 366 -9.48 15.37 15.21
C ILE A 366 -11.00 15.42 15.09
N ARG A 367 -11.54 16.18 14.13
CA ARG A 367 -12.96 16.36 13.86
C ARG A 367 -13.75 16.87 15.07
N ASN A 368 -13.17 17.78 15.84
CA ASN A 368 -13.84 18.49 16.92
C ASN A 368 -14.99 19.35 16.37
N ASN A 369 -16.21 18.83 16.36
CA ASN A 369 -17.35 19.49 15.74
C ASN A 369 -18.64 19.34 16.55
N ARG A 370 -19.56 20.30 16.36
CA ARG A 370 -20.82 20.39 17.11
C ARG A 370 -21.84 19.33 16.73
N ASN A 371 -21.76 18.76 15.52
CA ASN A 371 -22.72 17.76 15.07
C ASN A 371 -22.55 16.44 15.82
N ASP A 372 -21.31 16.06 16.10
CA ASP A 372 -20.98 14.81 16.79
C ASP A 372 -20.87 15.00 18.32
N LEU A 373 -20.35 16.14 18.79
CA LEU A 373 -20.04 16.38 20.21
C LEU A 373 -21.04 17.30 20.94
N GLY A 374 -21.93 17.97 20.20
CA GLY A 374 -22.70 19.10 20.72
C GLY A 374 -21.82 20.32 21.04
N ASP A 375 -22.45 21.46 21.36
CA ASP A 375 -21.73 22.71 21.62
C ASP A 375 -20.79 22.61 22.84
N GLY A 376 -21.26 22.02 23.93
CA GLY A 376 -20.49 21.90 25.18
C GLY A 376 -19.25 21.00 25.04
N GLY A 377 -19.40 19.86 24.37
CA GLY A 377 -18.28 18.94 24.11
C GLY A 377 -17.23 19.55 23.19
N MET A 378 -17.69 20.22 22.12
CA MET A 378 -16.79 20.89 21.18
C MET A 378 -15.98 22.00 21.85
N TRP A 379 -16.63 22.88 22.63
CA TRP A 379 -15.94 23.96 23.34
C TRP A 379 -14.99 23.43 24.43
N SER A 380 -15.37 22.36 25.13
CA SER A 380 -14.50 21.73 26.14
C SER A 380 -13.22 21.19 25.51
N MET A 381 -13.32 20.47 24.38
CA MET A 381 -12.17 19.94 23.65
C MET A 381 -11.30 21.05 23.06
N TYR A 382 -11.92 22.08 22.47
CA TYR A 382 -11.19 23.24 21.92
C TYR A 382 -10.41 23.98 23.01
N ASN A 383 -11.06 24.28 24.14
CA ASN A 383 -10.43 25.00 25.25
C ASN A 383 -9.33 24.17 25.90
N TRP A 384 -9.50 22.85 26.03
CA TRP A 384 -8.45 21.96 26.51
C TRP A 384 -7.24 21.96 25.57
N THR A 385 -7.47 21.80 24.26
CA THR A 385 -6.40 21.80 23.25
C THR A 385 -5.66 23.13 23.20
N ARG A 386 -6.37 24.24 23.39
CA ARG A 386 -5.79 25.58 23.42
C ARG A 386 -4.94 25.85 24.66
N ALA A 387 -5.28 25.23 25.79
CA ALA A 387 -4.59 25.43 27.06
C ALA A 387 -3.38 24.50 27.27
N ALA A 388 -3.33 23.38 26.55
CA ALA A 388 -2.21 22.44 26.50
C ALA A 388 -1.06 23.00 25.67
#